data_AF-A0AAC9J0Y5-F1
#
_entry.id   AF-A0AAC9J0Y5-F1
#
_cell.length_a   1.000
_cell.length_b   1.000
_cell.length_c   1.000
_cell.angle_alpha   90.00
_cell.angle_beta   90.00
_cell.angle_gamma   90.00
#
_symmetry.space_group_name_H-M   'P 1'
#
loop_
_entity.id
_entity.type
_entity.pdbx_description
1 polymer ?
#
loop_
_entity_poly.entity_id
_entity_poly.type
_entity_poly.pdbx_seq_one_letter_code
_entity_poly.pdbx_strand_id
1 'polypeptide(L)'
;MDIPSGIIPAIRKMKDFDKALDTSYDSLVFLETRLAQLKSLVTYTKRANKKALVHFDLIQGLKADEFGMEYLVREVKPDGILSTRANIIKLAKKHNLLSIQRIFLLDSLALDHSLELIKRIQPDSVEVLPGRMPSIIKEIYEQTKVPVIAGGLIKTEEDVSAALKAGAHAVSTSNRELW
;
A
#
# COMPACT_ATOMS: atom_id res chain seq x y z
N MET A 1 6.48 -11.46 -6.90
CA MET A 1 5.05 -11.14 -6.72
C MET A 1 4.72 -9.98 -7.64
N ASP A 2 3.49 -9.90 -8.11
CA ASP A 2 3.11 -8.88 -9.09
C ASP A 2 2.68 -7.58 -8.40
N ILE A 3 3.52 -6.56 -8.52
CA ILE A 3 3.39 -5.25 -7.86
C ILE A 3 2.34 -4.43 -8.63
N PRO A 4 1.34 -3.84 -7.95
CA PRO A 4 0.29 -3.07 -8.62
C PRO A 4 0.88 -1.95 -9.48
N SER A 5 0.31 -1.70 -10.65
CA SER A 5 0.69 -0.59 -11.53
C SER A 5 -0.50 0.33 -11.81
N GLY A 6 -0.23 1.58 -12.17
CA GLY A 6 -1.28 2.57 -12.46
C GLY A 6 -1.89 3.16 -11.18
N ILE A 7 -3.21 3.35 -11.15
CA ILE A 7 -3.91 3.91 -9.98
C ILE A 7 -4.40 2.79 -9.07
N ILE A 8 -4.22 2.96 -7.77
CA ILE A 8 -4.68 2.04 -6.74
C ILE A 8 -5.72 2.79 -5.90
N PRO A 9 -7.02 2.45 -6.02
CA PRO A 9 -8.04 3.03 -5.16
C PRO A 9 -7.78 2.72 -3.68
N ALA A 10 -7.63 3.78 -2.88
CA ALA A 10 -7.41 3.70 -1.44
C ALA A 10 -8.74 3.93 -0.69
N ILE A 11 -9.31 2.84 -0.21
CA ILE A 11 -10.62 2.78 0.45
C ILE A 11 -10.45 3.15 1.92
N ARG A 12 -11.07 4.26 2.34
CA ARG A 12 -11.13 4.69 3.74
C ARG A 12 -12.46 4.41 4.39
N LYS A 13 -13.56 4.53 3.64
CA LYS A 13 -14.91 4.36 4.17
C LYS A 13 -15.57 3.20 3.46
N MET A 14 -16.35 2.40 4.19
CA MET A 14 -17.05 1.25 3.63
C MET A 14 -17.96 1.63 2.44
N LYS A 15 -18.54 2.84 2.46
CA LYS A 15 -19.34 3.39 1.35
C LYS A 15 -18.58 3.57 0.03
N ASP A 16 -17.26 3.48 0.06
CA ASP A 16 -16.40 3.56 -1.12
C ASP A 16 -16.17 2.18 -1.74
N PHE A 17 -16.47 1.09 -1.01
CA PHE A 17 -16.09 -0.27 -1.38
C PHE A 17 -16.73 -0.72 -2.69
N ASP A 18 -18.05 -0.58 -2.82
CA ASP A 18 -18.77 -0.99 -4.03
C ASP A 18 -18.27 -0.22 -5.26
N LYS A 19 -18.10 1.09 -5.11
CA LYS A 19 -17.54 1.94 -6.18
C LYS A 19 -16.12 1.53 -6.59
N ALA A 20 -15.28 1.19 -5.61
CA ALA A 20 -13.92 0.76 -5.87
C ALA A 20 -13.89 -0.62 -6.56
N LEU A 21 -14.82 -1.52 -6.23
CA LEU A 21 -14.99 -2.80 -6.91
C LEU A 21 -15.41 -2.63 -8.38
N ASP A 22 -16.21 -1.61 -8.69
CA ASP A 22 -16.68 -1.35 -10.06
C ASP A 22 -15.60 -0.71 -10.96
N THR A 23 -14.48 -0.24 -10.41
CA THR A 23 -13.38 0.34 -11.20
C THR A 23 -12.69 -0.70 -12.08
N SER A 24 -11.94 -0.27 -13.09
CA SER A 24 -11.13 -1.18 -13.92
C SER A 24 -9.78 -1.57 -13.32
N TYR A 25 -9.41 -1.09 -12.13
CA TYR A 25 -8.09 -1.36 -11.55
C TYR A 25 -7.99 -2.74 -10.92
N ASP A 26 -6.82 -3.37 -11.08
CA ASP A 26 -6.59 -4.74 -10.63
C ASP A 26 -6.30 -4.86 -9.14
N SER A 27 -6.08 -3.75 -8.43
CA SER A 27 -5.68 -3.76 -7.02
C SER A 27 -6.41 -2.69 -6.22
N LEU A 28 -6.86 -3.04 -5.02
CA LEU A 28 -7.51 -2.13 -4.08
C LEU A 28 -6.72 -2.10 -2.77
N VAL A 29 -6.59 -0.92 -2.16
CA VAL A 29 -5.99 -0.75 -0.83
C VAL A 29 -7.06 -0.42 0.19
N PHE A 30 -7.12 -1.20 1.26
CA PHE A 30 -7.93 -0.92 2.44
C PHE A 30 -7.09 -0.21 3.49
N LEU A 31 -7.35 1.09 3.69
CA LEU A 31 -6.60 1.90 4.65
C LEU A 31 -7.07 1.66 6.09
N GLU A 32 -8.38 1.58 6.32
CA GLU A 32 -8.95 1.37 7.64
C GLU A 32 -10.02 0.28 7.57
N THR A 33 -9.89 -0.75 8.40
CA THR A 33 -10.83 -1.88 8.41
C THR A 33 -11.10 -2.36 9.82
N ARG A 34 -12.17 -3.14 9.98
CA ARG A 34 -12.51 -3.82 11.23
C ARG A 34 -12.31 -5.32 11.04
N LEU A 35 -11.74 -5.98 12.04
CA LEU A 35 -11.49 -7.43 12.02
C LEU A 35 -12.74 -8.24 11.60
N ALA A 36 -13.91 -7.88 12.16
CA ALA A 36 -15.17 -8.55 11.88
C ALA A 36 -15.61 -8.53 10.40
N GLN A 37 -15.18 -7.52 9.62
CA GLN A 37 -15.59 -7.34 8.22
C GLN A 37 -14.49 -7.70 7.22
N LEU A 38 -13.24 -7.75 7.69
CA LEU A 38 -12.05 -7.88 6.85
C LEU A 38 -12.08 -9.13 5.96
N LYS A 39 -12.44 -10.29 6.52
CA LYS A 39 -12.52 -11.55 5.76
C LYS A 39 -13.50 -11.44 4.59
N SER A 40 -14.66 -10.85 4.82
CA SER A 40 -15.68 -10.62 3.79
C SER A 40 -15.17 -9.66 2.72
N LEU A 41 -14.58 -8.53 3.12
CA LEU A 41 -14.01 -7.53 2.19
C LEU A 41 -12.99 -8.13 1.24
N VAL A 42 -12.02 -8.87 1.77
CA VAL A 42 -10.99 -9.54 0.97
C VAL A 42 -11.63 -10.58 0.05
N THR A 43 -12.56 -11.39 0.56
CA THR A 43 -13.25 -12.40 -0.25
C THR A 43 -14.01 -11.79 -1.43
N TYR A 44 -14.76 -10.71 -1.21
CA TYR A 44 -15.51 -10.02 -2.27
C TYR A 44 -14.57 -9.38 -3.30
N THR A 45 -13.48 -8.77 -2.85
CA THR A 45 -12.46 -8.18 -3.74
C THR A 45 -11.86 -9.22 -4.67
N LYS A 46 -11.49 -10.38 -4.12
CA LYS A 46 -10.92 -11.48 -4.89
C LYS A 46 -11.93 -12.12 -5.84
N ARG A 47 -13.20 -12.20 -5.46
CA ARG A 47 -14.29 -12.66 -6.35
C ARG A 47 -14.50 -11.73 -7.54
N ALA A 48 -14.21 -10.44 -7.40
CA ALA A 48 -14.20 -9.47 -8.48
C ALA A 48 -12.89 -9.51 -9.31
N ASN A 49 -12.03 -10.53 -9.11
CA ASN A 49 -10.72 -10.68 -9.74
C ASN A 49 -9.75 -9.52 -9.47
N LYS A 50 -9.88 -8.86 -8.31
CA LYS A 50 -8.97 -7.79 -7.87
C LYS A 50 -8.11 -8.27 -6.70
N LYS A 51 -6.88 -7.75 -6.62
CA LYS A 51 -5.97 -7.95 -5.50
C LYS A 51 -6.39 -7.10 -4.31
N ALA A 52 -6.43 -7.71 -3.13
CA ALA A 52 -6.76 -7.04 -1.87
C ALA A 52 -5.49 -6.73 -1.08
N LEU A 53 -5.14 -5.45 -0.98
CA LEU A 53 -4.03 -4.93 -0.19
C LEU A 53 -4.57 -4.31 1.10
N VAL A 54 -4.07 -4.74 2.27
CA VAL A 54 -4.64 -4.32 3.55
C VAL A 54 -3.61 -3.59 4.39
N HIS A 55 -3.97 -2.42 4.91
CA HIS A 55 -3.13 -1.74 5.89
C HIS A 55 -3.21 -2.46 7.25
N PHE A 56 -2.19 -3.25 7.57
CA PHE A 56 -2.22 -4.13 8.73
C PHE A 56 -2.25 -3.37 10.05
N ASP A 57 -1.50 -2.26 10.17
CA ASP A 57 -1.50 -1.45 11.39
C ASP A 57 -2.85 -0.79 11.71
N LEU A 58 -3.75 -0.66 10.74
CA LEU A 58 -5.03 0.02 10.86
C LEU A 58 -6.23 -0.93 10.83
N ILE A 59 -6.01 -2.22 11.15
CA ILE A 59 -7.08 -3.19 11.34
C ILE A 59 -7.57 -3.09 12.79
N GLN A 60 -8.73 -2.47 12.99
CA GLN A 60 -9.34 -2.35 14.31
C GLN A 60 -9.72 -3.73 14.87
N GLY A 61 -9.30 -4.00 16.10
CA GLY A 61 -9.53 -5.27 16.79
C GLY A 61 -8.50 -6.35 16.47
N LEU A 62 -7.50 -6.09 15.63
CA LEU A 62 -6.39 -7.01 15.37
C LEU A 62 -5.07 -6.33 15.71
N LYS A 63 -4.34 -6.89 16.68
CA LYS A 63 -3.00 -6.41 16.97
C LYS A 63 -2.08 -6.83 15.84
N ALA A 64 -1.34 -5.87 15.30
CA ALA A 64 -0.41 -6.17 14.24
C ALA A 64 0.93 -6.64 14.83
N ASP A 65 1.00 -7.93 15.09
CA ASP A 65 2.16 -8.70 15.55
C ASP A 65 2.20 -10.08 14.84
N GLU A 66 2.99 -11.02 15.36
CA GLU A 66 3.16 -12.34 14.75
C GLU A 66 1.87 -13.14 14.69
N PHE A 67 1.11 -13.17 15.79
CA PHE A 67 -0.17 -13.88 15.87
C PHE A 67 -1.23 -13.21 14.99
N GLY A 68 -1.25 -11.88 14.94
CA GLY A 68 -2.14 -11.16 14.03
C GLY A 68 -1.86 -11.48 12.56
N MET A 69 -0.58 -11.63 12.18
CA MET A 69 -0.20 -12.02 10.82
C MET A 69 -0.59 -13.46 10.52
N GLU A 70 -0.39 -14.38 11.47
CA GLU A 70 -0.81 -15.77 11.33
C GLU A 70 -2.31 -15.87 11.05
N TYR A 71 -3.12 -15.08 11.77
CA TYR A 71 -4.55 -14.95 11.49
C TYR A 71 -4.81 -14.42 10.06
N LEU A 72 -4.13 -13.34 9.64
CA LEU A 72 -4.31 -12.79 8.29
C LEU A 72 -3.99 -13.83 7.21
N VAL A 73 -2.88 -14.55 7.34
CA VAL A 73 -2.43 -15.53 6.36
C VAL A 73 -3.35 -16.75 6.30
N ARG A 74 -3.90 -17.20 7.44
CA ARG A 74 -4.75 -18.40 7.49
C ARG A 74 -6.21 -18.13 7.17
N GLU A 75 -6.78 -17.09 7.76
CA GLU A 75 -8.22 -16.85 7.73
C GLU A 75 -8.66 -15.83 6.68
N VAL A 76 -7.89 -14.75 6.50
CA VAL A 76 -8.27 -13.62 5.63
C VAL A 76 -7.70 -13.77 4.22
N LYS A 77 -6.45 -14.22 4.11
CA LYS A 77 -5.71 -14.44 2.86
C LYS A 77 -5.68 -13.21 1.93
N PRO A 78 -5.25 -12.03 2.42
CA PRO A 78 -5.02 -10.87 1.55
C PRO A 78 -3.88 -11.16 0.57
N ASP A 79 -3.82 -10.42 -0.54
CA ASP A 79 -2.76 -10.58 -1.54
C ASP A 79 -1.50 -9.78 -1.13
N GLY A 80 -1.66 -8.76 -0.29
CA GLY A 80 -0.56 -7.99 0.27
C GLY A 80 -0.96 -7.19 1.50
N ILE A 81 0.06 -6.70 2.21
CA ILE A 81 -0.12 -5.86 3.38
C ILE A 81 0.72 -4.59 3.30
N LEU A 82 0.18 -3.51 3.86
CA LEU A 82 0.88 -2.26 4.08
C LEU A 82 1.18 -2.08 5.56
N SER A 83 2.38 -1.67 5.89
CA SER A 83 2.75 -1.29 7.25
C SER A 83 3.85 -0.23 7.27
N THR A 84 3.85 0.59 8.32
CA THR A 84 4.98 1.48 8.62
C THR A 84 6.08 0.77 9.42
N ARG A 85 5.81 -0.44 9.94
CA ARG A 85 6.68 -1.12 10.88
C ARG A 85 7.54 -2.18 10.20
N ALA A 86 8.84 -1.99 10.32
CA ALA A 86 9.89 -2.85 9.77
C ALA A 86 9.74 -4.35 10.08
N ASN A 87 9.42 -4.68 11.34
CA ASN A 87 9.26 -6.06 11.78
C ASN A 87 8.07 -6.75 11.10
N ILE A 88 6.99 -6.01 10.85
CA ILE A 88 5.78 -6.51 10.18
C ILE A 88 6.05 -6.76 8.69
N ILE A 89 6.78 -5.87 8.03
CA ILE A 89 7.20 -6.07 6.64
C ILE A 89 8.08 -7.32 6.51
N LYS A 90 9.06 -7.51 7.41
CA LYS A 90 9.86 -8.75 7.44
C LYS A 90 9.01 -9.99 7.62
N LEU A 91 7.99 -9.91 8.48
CA LEU A 91 7.10 -11.02 8.74
C LEU A 91 6.21 -11.34 7.52
N ALA A 92 5.66 -10.32 6.86
CA ALA A 92 4.87 -10.51 5.63
C ALA A 92 5.69 -11.23 4.54
N LYS A 93 6.96 -10.85 4.38
CA LYS A 93 7.89 -11.53 3.47
C LYS A 93 8.10 -13.00 3.82
N LYS A 94 8.25 -13.34 5.11
CA LYS A 94 8.38 -14.74 5.55
C LYS A 94 7.16 -15.60 5.18
N HIS A 95 5.98 -14.98 5.10
CA HIS A 95 4.73 -15.64 4.73
C HIS A 95 4.38 -15.53 3.25
N ASN A 96 5.30 -15.04 2.40
CA ASN A 96 5.07 -14.82 0.97
C ASN A 96 3.86 -13.92 0.66
N LEU A 97 3.61 -12.92 1.51
CA LEU A 97 2.66 -11.84 1.24
C LEU A 97 3.39 -10.67 0.60
N LEU A 98 2.74 -9.99 -0.35
CA LEU A 98 3.29 -8.75 -0.92
C LEU A 98 3.44 -7.72 0.19
N SER A 99 4.68 -7.27 0.42
CA SER A 99 5.04 -6.39 1.51
C SER A 99 5.28 -4.96 1.02
N ILE A 100 4.39 -4.04 1.42
CA ILE A 100 4.48 -2.63 1.05
C ILE A 100 4.84 -1.83 2.30
N GLN A 101 6.07 -1.32 2.35
CA GLN A 101 6.54 -0.49 3.45
C GLN A 101 6.08 0.95 3.22
N ARG A 102 5.23 1.47 4.10
CA ARG A 102 4.83 2.88 4.08
C ARG A 102 5.91 3.73 4.73
N ILE A 103 6.24 4.84 4.11
CA ILE A 103 7.17 5.84 4.66
C ILE A 103 6.52 7.23 4.62
N PHE A 104 6.63 7.93 5.74
CA PHE A 104 6.16 9.30 5.89
C PHE A 104 7.36 10.22 5.87
N LEU A 105 7.42 11.06 4.85
CA LEU A 105 8.50 12.01 4.64
C LEU A 105 8.04 13.36 5.19
N LEU A 106 8.58 13.69 6.36
CA LEU A 106 8.32 14.95 7.05
C LEU A 106 9.50 15.92 6.90
N ASP A 107 10.71 15.37 6.88
CA ASP A 107 11.98 16.09 6.78
C ASP A 107 13.04 15.20 6.09
N SER A 108 14.26 15.74 5.94
CA SER A 108 15.38 15.02 5.35
C SER A 108 15.88 13.84 6.21
N LEU A 109 15.79 13.95 7.54
CA LEU A 109 16.20 12.87 8.45
C LEU A 109 15.29 11.64 8.28
N ALA A 110 13.99 11.86 8.10
CA ALA A 110 13.02 10.82 7.80
C ALA A 110 13.34 10.13 6.46
N LEU A 111 13.80 10.88 5.45
CA LEU A 111 14.22 10.32 4.17
C LEU A 111 15.45 9.43 4.32
N ASP A 112 16.51 9.93 4.95
CA ASP A 112 17.77 9.18 5.14
C ASP A 112 17.53 7.86 5.90
N HIS A 113 16.81 7.94 7.03
CA HIS A 113 16.46 6.77 7.80
C HIS A 113 15.57 5.79 7.01
N SER A 114 14.64 6.31 6.20
CA SER A 114 13.80 5.47 5.33
C SER A 114 14.64 4.74 4.28
N LEU A 115 15.62 5.41 3.65
CA LEU A 115 16.51 4.80 2.66
C LEU A 115 17.33 3.66 3.26
N GLU A 116 17.91 3.86 4.45
CA GLU A 116 18.63 2.80 5.17
C GLU A 116 17.72 1.62 5.50
N LEU A 117 16.50 1.90 5.97
CA LEU A 117 15.52 0.89 6.32
C LEU A 117 15.11 0.06 5.10
N ILE A 118 14.85 0.71 3.97
CA ILE A 118 14.50 0.06 2.71
C ILE A 118 15.64 -0.84 2.24
N LYS A 119 16.90 -0.36 2.26
CA LYS A 119 18.08 -1.14 1.88
C LYS A 119 18.25 -2.38 2.77
N ARG A 120 17.95 -2.25 4.07
CA ARG A 120 18.09 -3.35 5.04
C ARG A 120 16.97 -4.39 4.97
N ILE A 121 15.72 -3.96 4.75
CA ILE A 121 14.54 -4.84 4.78
C ILE A 121 14.21 -5.40 3.40
N GLN A 122 14.50 -4.61 2.36
CA GLN A 122 14.15 -4.86 0.97
C GLN A 122 12.67 -5.23 0.80
N PRO A 123 11.72 -4.37 1.20
CA PRO A 123 10.30 -4.64 0.93
C PRO A 123 10.06 -4.86 -0.57
N ASP A 124 8.97 -5.53 -0.94
CA ASP A 124 8.62 -5.73 -2.34
C ASP A 124 8.30 -4.40 -3.04
N SER A 125 7.73 -3.45 -2.29
CA SER A 125 7.48 -2.08 -2.73
C SER A 125 7.43 -1.12 -1.54
N VAL A 126 7.57 0.18 -1.80
CA VAL A 126 7.47 1.24 -0.79
C VAL A 126 6.36 2.22 -1.16
N GLU A 127 5.52 2.61 -0.21
CA GLU A 127 4.55 3.70 -0.42
C GLU A 127 5.11 4.99 0.19
N VAL A 128 5.34 6.00 -0.65
CA VAL A 128 5.85 7.31 -0.24
C VAL A 128 4.70 8.26 0.02
N LEU A 129 4.65 8.82 1.22
CA LEU A 129 3.67 9.84 1.60
C LEU A 129 4.39 11.11 2.09
N PRO A 130 4.05 12.30 1.57
CA PRO A 130 3.06 12.56 0.51
C PRO A 130 3.55 12.22 -0.91
N GLY A 131 2.62 11.87 -1.81
CA GLY A 131 2.90 11.44 -3.17
C GLY A 131 3.20 12.58 -4.16
N ARG A 132 3.02 13.85 -3.76
CA ARG A 132 3.32 15.04 -4.58
C ARG A 132 4.78 15.46 -4.49
N MET A 133 5.70 14.50 -4.49
CA MET A 133 7.14 14.76 -4.39
C MET A 133 7.92 13.99 -5.46
N PRO A 134 7.81 14.38 -6.74
CA PRO A 134 8.40 13.64 -7.86
C PRO A 134 9.93 13.46 -7.74
N SER A 135 10.65 14.49 -7.27
CA SER A 135 12.11 14.42 -7.06
C SER A 135 12.50 13.34 -6.05
N ILE A 136 11.77 13.24 -4.93
CA ILE A 136 12.06 12.27 -3.87
C ILE A 136 11.67 10.84 -4.28
N ILE A 137 10.55 10.68 -5.02
CA ILE A 137 10.17 9.39 -5.61
C ILE A 137 11.30 8.84 -6.47
N LYS A 138 11.84 9.69 -7.35
CA LYS A 138 12.96 9.34 -8.23
C LYS A 138 14.20 8.97 -7.44
N GLU A 139 14.57 9.78 -6.44
CA GLU A 139 15.73 9.54 -5.59
C GLU A 139 15.64 8.19 -4.86
N ILE A 140 14.48 7.88 -4.26
CA ILE A 140 14.27 6.62 -3.54
C ILE A 140 14.43 5.42 -4.49
N TYR A 141 13.80 5.48 -5.66
CA TYR A 141 13.92 4.41 -6.64
C TYR A 141 15.37 4.26 -7.13
N GLU A 142 16.07 5.35 -7.42
CA GLU A 142 17.45 5.31 -7.90
C GLU A 142 18.41 4.72 -6.88
N GLN A 143 18.24 5.06 -5.59
CA GLN A 143 19.10 4.60 -4.51
C GLN A 143 18.80 3.18 -4.01
N THR A 144 17.54 2.73 -4.08
CA THR A 144 17.12 1.46 -3.47
C THR A 144 16.78 0.38 -4.49
N LYS A 145 16.45 0.78 -5.73
CA LYS A 145 15.89 -0.07 -6.80
C LYS A 145 14.59 -0.79 -6.40
N VAL A 146 13.94 -0.37 -5.32
CA VAL A 146 12.65 -0.90 -4.87
C VAL A 146 11.52 -0.08 -5.51
N PRO A 147 10.52 -0.72 -6.14
CA PRO A 147 9.39 -0.01 -6.76
C PRO A 147 8.63 0.88 -5.80
N VAL A 148 8.35 2.12 -6.23
CA VAL A 148 7.73 3.17 -5.41
C VAL A 148 6.26 3.36 -5.79
N ILE A 149 5.38 3.37 -4.79
CA ILE A 149 3.98 3.78 -4.91
C ILE A 149 3.86 5.19 -4.33
N ALA A 150 3.38 6.15 -5.11
CA ALA A 150 3.13 7.50 -4.63
C ALA A 150 1.76 7.56 -3.94
N GLY A 151 1.71 7.97 -2.68
CA GLY A 151 0.48 7.93 -1.88
C GLY A 151 0.20 9.24 -1.16
N GLY A 152 -1.07 9.63 -1.08
CA GLY A 152 -1.51 10.76 -0.27
C GLY A 152 -1.25 12.14 -0.89
N LEU A 153 -2.17 13.06 -0.57
CA LEU A 153 -2.27 14.41 -1.14
C LEU A 153 -2.44 14.50 -2.67
N ILE A 154 -2.55 13.39 -3.40
CA ILE A 154 -2.88 13.36 -4.83
C ILE A 154 -4.30 13.88 -5.04
N LYS A 155 -4.45 14.98 -5.77
CA LYS A 155 -5.75 15.64 -5.98
C LYS A 155 -6.17 15.72 -7.43
N THR A 156 -5.22 15.80 -8.37
CA THR A 156 -5.52 15.98 -9.80
C THR A 156 -4.84 14.92 -10.67
N GLU A 157 -5.26 14.81 -11.93
CA GLU A 157 -4.61 13.92 -12.91
C GLU A 157 -3.16 14.34 -13.19
N GLU A 158 -2.85 15.64 -13.09
CA GLU A 158 -1.47 16.13 -13.22
C GLU A 158 -0.59 15.61 -12.08
N ASP A 159 -1.10 15.52 -10.85
CA ASP A 159 -0.37 14.94 -9.73
C ASP A 159 -0.05 13.46 -9.99
N VAL A 160 -1.02 12.71 -10.53
CA VAL A 160 -0.85 11.30 -10.91
C VAL A 160 0.20 11.18 -12.00
N SER A 161 0.06 11.97 -13.07
CA SER A 161 0.99 11.97 -14.21
C SER A 161 2.41 12.33 -13.78
N ALA A 162 2.57 13.34 -12.91
CA ALA A 162 3.86 13.77 -12.40
C ALA A 162 4.55 12.68 -11.57
N ALA A 163 3.80 11.98 -10.70
CA ALA A 163 4.33 10.88 -9.90
C ALA A 163 4.79 9.71 -10.78
N LEU A 164 3.95 9.27 -11.74
CA LEU A 164 4.29 8.18 -12.66
C LEU A 164 5.50 8.54 -13.54
N LYS A 165 5.55 9.77 -14.08
CA LYS A 165 6.69 10.26 -14.89
C LYS A 165 8.00 10.31 -14.10
N ALA A 166 7.94 10.54 -12.80
CA ALA A 166 9.11 10.51 -11.93
C ALA A 166 9.59 9.10 -11.57
N GLY A 167 8.90 8.04 -12.02
CA GLY A 167 9.28 6.66 -11.78
C GLY A 167 8.50 5.99 -10.65
N ALA A 168 7.38 6.57 -10.19
CA ALA A 168 6.43 5.79 -9.39
C ALA A 168 5.85 4.66 -10.26
N HIS A 169 5.86 3.46 -9.70
CA HIS A 169 5.28 2.27 -10.33
C HIS A 169 3.74 2.31 -10.26
N ALA A 170 3.20 2.92 -9.21
CA ALA A 170 1.77 3.18 -9.06
C ALA A 170 1.47 4.42 -8.21
N VAL A 171 0.21 4.84 -8.22
CA VAL A 171 -0.31 5.96 -7.42
C VAL A 171 -1.51 5.50 -6.59
N SER A 172 -1.40 5.61 -5.27
CA SER A 172 -2.45 5.30 -4.30
C SER A 172 -3.21 6.57 -3.94
N THR A 173 -4.53 6.60 -4.21
CA THR A 173 -5.36 7.78 -3.95
C THR A 173 -6.73 7.42 -3.38
N SER A 174 -7.19 8.23 -2.43
CA SER A 174 -8.56 8.15 -1.90
C SER A 174 -9.53 9.10 -2.63
N ASN A 175 -9.07 9.81 -3.67
CA ASN A 175 -9.93 10.68 -4.47
C ASN A 175 -10.68 9.84 -5.51
N ARG A 176 -12.01 9.75 -5.35
CA ARG A 176 -12.90 8.98 -6.23
C ARG A 176 -12.95 9.49 -7.67
N GLU A 177 -12.66 10.77 -7.90
CA GLU A 177 -12.65 11.35 -9.26
C GLU A 177 -11.43 10.91 -10.07
N LEU A 178 -10.40 10.40 -9.39
CA LEU A 178 -9.20 9.85 -10.02
C LEU A 178 -9.25 8.32 -10.12
N TRP A 179 -10.33 7.70 -9.67
CA TRP A 179 -10.56 6.28 -9.86
C TRP A 179 -11.26 6.06 -11.20
#